data_AF-A0A955GYN0-F1
#
_entry.id   AF-A0A955GYN0-F1
#
_cell.length_a   1.000
_cell.length_b   1.000
_cell.length_c   1.000
_cell.angle_alpha   90.00
_cell.angle_beta   90.00
_cell.angle_gamma   90.00
#
_symmetry.space_group_name_H-M   'P 1'
#
loop_
_entity.id
_entity.type
_entity.pdbx_description
1 polymer ?
#
loop_
_entity_poly.entity_id
_entity_poly.type
_entity_poly.pdbx_seq_one_letter_code
_entity_poly.pdbx_strand_id
1 'polypeptide(L)'
;MQKLKSEKGQSLIEIIFAVAVFTIGVVTIGYLVLDARALLLHASDVDQARWLASEGIEAVVSMQPAGFDLLKPGTYGLALEQGVWTLSPSVNEFGKFTRGVVIDNVDVDIKNITSFVKWNTISGNEKTISYTTHVSNWMQKGGQAGDLDVNIDNALVVASGTALSGLLLNNEGDGEITITEMTLEWDSLSSLQKITIMGQDVFVAPTSSGVHSGEVIDIDDYQLNPVSELHPIDIVRFDGDVSDTDFTARFKLEDGTMKSVYIVE
;
A
#
# COMPACT_ATOMS: atom_id res chain seq x y z
N MET A 1 13.41 -86.41 -39.21
CA MET A 1 14.67 -85.68 -38.96
C MET A 1 14.55 -84.28 -39.57
N GLN A 2 14.34 -83.26 -38.75
CA GLN A 2 14.19 -81.87 -39.19
C GLN A 2 15.53 -81.17 -39.03
N LYS A 3 16.15 -80.71 -40.12
CA LYS A 3 17.41 -79.95 -40.08
C LYS A 3 17.13 -78.57 -39.48
N LEU A 4 17.73 -78.26 -38.34
CA LEU A 4 17.81 -76.90 -37.81
C LEU A 4 18.65 -76.05 -38.77
N LYS A 5 18.03 -75.02 -39.34
CA LYS A 5 18.67 -74.08 -40.27
C LYS A 5 19.52 -73.11 -39.43
N SER A 6 20.83 -73.12 -39.64
CA SER A 6 21.75 -72.19 -38.98
C SER A 6 21.67 -70.83 -39.69
N GLU A 7 21.05 -69.84 -39.05
CA GLU A 7 21.09 -68.43 -39.44
C GLU A 7 22.56 -67.97 -39.35
N LYS A 8 23.22 -67.76 -40.49
CA LYS A 8 24.63 -67.36 -40.52
C LYS A 8 24.75 -65.85 -40.28
N GLY A 9 25.34 -65.50 -39.14
CA GLY A 9 26.39 -64.49 -39.00
C GLY A 9 25.97 -63.03 -39.10
N GLN A 10 25.86 -62.36 -37.94
CA GLN A 10 25.90 -60.91 -37.86
C GLN A 10 27.12 -60.39 -38.64
N SER A 11 26.90 -59.44 -39.54
CA SER A 11 27.98 -58.83 -40.32
C SER A 11 28.73 -57.81 -39.46
N LEU A 12 30.05 -57.71 -39.60
CA LEU A 12 30.89 -56.75 -38.85
C LEU A 12 30.34 -55.31 -38.94
N ILE A 13 29.72 -54.94 -40.08
CA ILE A 13 29.10 -53.64 -40.29
C ILE A 13 27.88 -53.39 -39.39
N GLU A 14 27.10 -54.44 -39.09
CA GLU A 14 25.91 -54.38 -38.24
C GLU A 14 26.30 -54.13 -36.79
N ILE A 15 27.41 -54.75 -36.34
CA ILE A 15 27.96 -54.51 -35.00
C ILE A 15 28.46 -53.07 -34.88
N ILE A 16 29.19 -52.57 -35.87
CA ILE A 16 29.68 -51.18 -35.88
C ILE A 16 28.50 -50.20 -35.88
N PHE A 17 27.47 -50.45 -36.68
CA PHE A 17 26.28 -49.62 -36.75
C PHE A 17 25.49 -49.64 -35.44
N ALA A 18 25.29 -50.82 -34.84
CA ALA A 18 24.60 -50.97 -33.56
C ALA A 18 25.34 -50.24 -32.43
N VAL A 19 26.69 -50.32 -32.40
CA VAL A 19 27.51 -49.58 -31.44
C VAL A 19 27.42 -48.08 -31.68
N ALA A 20 27.44 -47.62 -32.92
CA ALA A 20 27.31 -46.19 -33.24
C ALA A 20 25.96 -45.63 -32.77
N VAL A 21 24.85 -46.31 -33.07
CA VAL A 21 23.51 -45.87 -32.64
C VAL A 21 23.36 -45.97 -31.13
N PHE A 22 23.88 -47.04 -30.51
CA PHE A 22 23.82 -47.22 -29.06
C PHE A 22 24.62 -46.13 -28.33
N THR A 23 25.83 -45.82 -28.78
CA THR A 23 26.67 -44.78 -28.18
C THR A 23 26.04 -43.40 -28.30
N ILE A 24 25.48 -43.04 -29.46
CA ILE A 24 24.70 -41.81 -29.63
C ILE A 24 23.51 -41.80 -28.68
N GLY A 25 22.74 -42.89 -28.61
CA GLY A 25 21.58 -43.01 -27.72
C GLY A 25 21.94 -42.80 -26.25
N VAL A 26 22.99 -43.46 -25.76
CA VAL A 26 23.44 -43.34 -24.36
C VAL A 26 23.92 -41.92 -24.06
N VAL A 27 24.69 -41.29 -24.97
CA VAL A 27 25.17 -39.92 -24.78
C VAL A 27 24.02 -38.91 -24.78
N THR A 28 23.08 -39.03 -25.72
CA THR A 28 21.91 -38.14 -25.79
C THR A 28 21.03 -38.28 -24.56
N ILE A 29 20.73 -39.51 -24.11
CA ILE A 29 19.94 -39.74 -22.90
C ILE A 29 20.68 -39.18 -21.67
N GLY A 30 22.00 -39.42 -21.57
CA GLY A 30 22.81 -38.88 -20.49
C GLY A 30 22.77 -37.36 -20.43
N TYR A 31 22.93 -36.68 -21.57
CA TYR A 31 22.85 -35.23 -21.66
C TYR A 31 21.46 -34.71 -21.25
N LEU A 32 20.38 -35.31 -21.78
CA LEU A 32 19.01 -34.90 -21.45
C LEU A 32 18.71 -35.05 -19.95
N VAL A 33 19.21 -36.10 -19.29
CA VAL A 33 19.02 -36.29 -17.85
C VAL A 33 19.76 -35.22 -17.03
N LEU A 34 20.97 -34.85 -17.42
CA LEU A 34 21.73 -33.79 -16.74
C LEU A 34 21.07 -32.43 -16.94
N ASP A 35 20.63 -32.13 -18.15
CA ASP A 35 19.95 -30.88 -18.49
C ASP A 35 18.61 -30.76 -17.74
N ALA A 36 17.82 -31.82 -17.71
CA ALA A 36 16.57 -31.87 -16.96
C ALA A 36 16.78 -31.59 -15.46
N ARG A 37 17.85 -32.12 -14.85
CA ARG A 37 18.18 -31.84 -13.45
C ARG A 37 18.55 -30.37 -13.22
N ALA A 38 19.33 -29.78 -14.13
CA ALA A 38 19.71 -28.37 -14.03
C ALA A 38 18.48 -27.45 -14.13
N LEU A 39 17.55 -27.75 -15.03
CA LEU A 39 16.29 -27.03 -15.17
C LEU A 39 15.40 -27.13 -13.92
N LEU A 40 15.29 -28.32 -13.33
CA LEU A 40 14.51 -28.53 -12.10
C LEU A 40 15.08 -27.76 -10.91
N LEU A 41 16.41 -27.75 -10.75
CA LEU A 41 17.07 -26.95 -9.71
C LEU A 41 16.83 -25.46 -9.93
N HIS A 42 16.92 -24.97 -11.17
CA HIS A 42 16.67 -23.58 -11.47
C HIS A 42 15.22 -23.17 -11.20
N ALA A 43 14.26 -24.00 -11.59
CA ALA A 43 12.84 -23.78 -11.31
C ALA A 43 12.57 -23.72 -9.80
N SER A 44 13.12 -24.67 -9.04
CA SER A 44 13.01 -24.69 -7.58
C SER A 44 13.58 -23.44 -6.94
N ASP A 45 14.71 -22.93 -7.42
CA ASP A 45 15.33 -21.72 -6.89
C ASP A 45 14.49 -20.47 -7.13
N VAL A 46 13.92 -20.37 -8.33
CA VAL A 46 13.03 -19.28 -8.71
C VAL A 46 11.76 -19.32 -7.87
N ASP A 47 11.15 -20.48 -7.67
CA ASP A 47 9.92 -20.61 -6.89
C ASP A 47 10.16 -20.27 -5.40
N GLN A 48 11.29 -20.71 -4.83
CA GLN A 48 11.67 -20.35 -3.47
C GLN A 48 11.93 -18.84 -3.34
N ALA A 49 12.66 -18.24 -4.29
CA ALA A 49 12.93 -16.80 -4.28
C ALA A 49 11.64 -15.98 -4.42
N ARG A 50 10.69 -16.41 -5.25
CA ARG A 50 9.36 -15.76 -5.36
C ARG A 50 8.58 -15.84 -4.07
N TRP A 51 8.55 -17.02 -3.44
CA TRP A 51 7.84 -17.20 -2.17
C TRP A 51 8.41 -16.27 -1.08
N LEU A 52 9.74 -16.22 -0.94
CA LEU A 52 10.42 -15.33 0.01
C LEU A 52 10.18 -13.84 -0.29
N ALA A 53 10.17 -13.45 -1.57
CA ALA A 53 9.92 -12.08 -1.97
C ALA A 53 8.46 -11.67 -1.70
N SER A 54 7.48 -12.56 -1.96
CA SER A 54 6.06 -12.35 -1.66
C SER A 54 5.82 -12.21 -0.16
N GLU A 55 6.35 -13.13 0.64
CA GLU A 55 6.28 -13.07 2.11
C GLU A 55 6.85 -11.73 2.61
N GLY A 56 7.92 -11.24 1.99
CA GLY A 56 8.52 -9.95 2.35
C GLY A 56 7.58 -8.77 2.17
N ILE A 57 6.75 -8.76 1.13
CA ILE A 57 5.71 -7.73 0.96
C ILE A 57 4.61 -7.91 1.99
N GLU A 58 4.08 -9.13 2.12
CA GLU A 58 2.96 -9.42 3.01
C GLU A 58 3.29 -9.07 4.47
N ALA A 59 4.52 -9.37 4.90
CA ALA A 59 5.02 -8.99 6.21
C ALA A 59 4.95 -7.48 6.44
N VAL A 60 5.43 -6.68 5.50
CA VAL A 60 5.44 -5.20 5.62
C VAL A 60 4.03 -4.63 5.56
N VAL A 61 3.18 -5.17 4.68
CA VAL A 61 1.75 -4.79 4.61
C VAL A 61 1.06 -5.10 5.94
N SER A 62 1.39 -6.22 6.59
CA SER A 62 0.81 -6.56 7.90
C SER A 62 1.24 -5.63 9.04
N MET A 63 2.36 -4.90 8.89
CA MET A 63 2.80 -3.90 9.86
C MET A 63 2.05 -2.58 9.74
N GLN A 64 1.45 -2.28 8.58
CA GLN A 64 0.75 -1.02 8.31
C GLN A 64 -0.29 -0.68 9.40
N PRO A 65 -1.13 -1.62 9.88
CA PRO A 65 -2.12 -1.27 10.90
C PRO A 65 -1.53 -1.02 12.29
N ALA A 66 -0.38 -1.61 12.60
CA ALA A 66 0.30 -1.48 13.87
C ALA A 66 1.05 -0.14 14.01
N GLY A 67 1.39 0.49 12.89
CA GLY A 67 1.99 1.83 12.87
C GLY A 67 2.68 2.14 11.55
N PHE A 68 2.03 2.93 10.69
CA PHE A 68 2.59 3.38 9.42
C PHE A 68 3.89 4.18 9.61
N ASP A 69 4.04 4.88 10.73
CA ASP A 69 5.22 5.68 11.08
C ASP A 69 6.47 4.84 11.37
N LEU A 70 6.30 3.56 11.71
CA LEU A 70 7.40 2.63 11.93
C LEU A 70 8.09 2.26 10.62
N LEU A 71 7.41 2.39 9.48
CA LEU A 71 7.94 2.11 8.15
C LEU A 71 8.78 3.28 7.64
N LYS A 72 9.94 3.52 8.26
CA LYS A 72 10.85 4.58 7.82
C LYS A 72 11.56 4.19 6.51
N PRO A 73 11.91 5.16 5.64
CA PRO A 73 12.68 4.86 4.44
C PRO A 73 14.00 4.15 4.75
N GLY A 74 14.42 3.25 3.86
CA GLY A 74 15.67 2.50 3.99
C GLY A 74 15.53 1.03 3.58
N THR A 75 16.64 0.30 3.73
CA THR A 75 16.71 -1.13 3.43
C THR A 75 16.77 -1.92 4.72
N TYR A 76 15.85 -2.87 4.87
CA TYR A 76 15.67 -3.67 6.08
C TYR A 76 15.57 -5.16 5.76
N GLY A 77 15.86 -6.00 6.73
CA GLY A 77 15.34 -7.36 6.80
C GLY A 77 14.05 -7.41 7.61
N LEU A 78 13.53 -8.62 7.78
CA LEU A 78 12.30 -8.90 8.52
C LEU A 78 12.59 -9.92 9.61
N ALA A 79 12.07 -9.68 10.81
CA ALA A 79 12.09 -10.61 11.92
C ALA A 79 10.66 -10.86 12.39
N LEU A 80 10.41 -12.05 12.95
CA LEU A 80 9.12 -12.38 13.55
C LEU A 80 9.32 -12.47 15.07
N GLU A 81 8.85 -11.47 15.79
CA GLU A 81 8.97 -11.39 17.25
C GLU A 81 7.59 -11.52 17.86
N GLN A 82 7.39 -12.52 18.71
CA GLN A 82 6.11 -12.77 19.39
C GLN A 82 4.90 -12.92 18.44
N GLY A 83 5.14 -13.38 17.20
CA GLY A 83 4.09 -13.56 16.18
C GLY A 83 3.76 -12.30 15.38
N VAL A 84 4.51 -11.21 15.57
CA VAL A 84 4.36 -9.96 14.82
C VAL A 84 5.63 -9.72 14.00
N TRP A 85 5.45 -9.30 12.75
CA TRP A 85 6.58 -8.93 11.90
C TRP A 85 7.18 -7.60 12.35
N THR A 86 8.51 -7.54 12.42
CA THR A 86 9.27 -6.32 12.73
C THR A 86 10.39 -6.09 11.72
N LEU A 87 10.77 -4.82 11.51
CA LEU A 87 11.90 -4.46 10.66
C LEU A 87 13.23 -4.72 11.38
N SER A 88 14.15 -5.41 10.71
CA SER A 88 15.51 -5.63 11.18
C SER A 88 16.50 -4.77 10.38
N PRO A 89 17.54 -4.19 11.01
CA PRO A 89 18.51 -3.34 10.32
C PRO A 89 19.38 -4.08 9.29
N SER A 90 19.41 -5.42 9.32
CA SER A 90 20.16 -6.25 8.38
C SER A 90 19.22 -7.08 7.51
N VAL A 91 19.56 -7.22 6.23
CA VAL A 91 18.89 -8.16 5.30
C VAL A 91 18.93 -9.59 5.85
N ASN A 92 17.93 -10.40 5.50
CA ASN A 92 17.88 -11.79 5.93
C ASN A 92 18.66 -12.69 4.98
N GLU A 93 19.37 -13.66 5.55
CA GLU A 93 20.04 -14.71 4.79
C GLU A 93 19.32 -16.05 5.00
N PHE A 94 18.94 -16.70 3.91
CA PHE A 94 18.32 -18.02 3.85
C PHE A 94 19.19 -18.94 3.00
N GLY A 95 20.28 -19.44 3.58
CA GLY A 95 21.26 -20.26 2.87
C GLY A 95 21.92 -19.49 1.72
N LYS A 96 21.54 -19.77 0.47
CA LYS A 96 22.06 -19.08 -0.72
C LYS A 96 21.27 -17.83 -1.12
N PHE A 97 20.13 -17.59 -0.48
CA PHE A 97 19.24 -16.47 -0.78
C PHE A 97 19.46 -15.34 0.22
N THR A 98 19.51 -14.11 -0.27
CA THR A 98 19.52 -12.89 0.54
C THR A 98 18.25 -12.11 0.26
N ARG A 99 17.39 -11.96 1.28
CA ARG A 99 16.13 -11.20 1.20
C ARG A 99 16.28 -9.84 1.87
N GLY A 100 15.84 -8.79 1.20
CA GLY A 100 15.68 -7.47 1.80
C GLY A 100 14.39 -6.79 1.36
N VAL A 101 13.99 -5.78 2.11
CA VAL A 101 12.88 -4.88 1.78
C VAL A 101 13.42 -3.47 1.74
N VAL A 102 13.13 -2.75 0.66
CA VAL A 102 13.38 -1.32 0.52
C VAL A 102 12.07 -0.59 0.73
N ILE A 103 12.10 0.43 1.57
CA ILE A 103 10.98 1.34 1.84
C ILE A 103 11.37 2.71 1.33
N ASP A 104 10.54 3.28 0.47
CA ASP A 104 10.69 4.64 -0.06
C ASP A 104 9.41 5.44 0.22
N ASN A 105 9.55 6.74 0.50
CA ASN A 105 8.39 7.63 0.60
C ASN A 105 8.00 8.11 -0.80
N VAL A 106 6.72 7.95 -1.15
CA VAL A 106 6.13 8.53 -2.35
C VAL A 106 5.41 9.83 -2.00
N ASP A 107 4.70 9.81 -0.87
CA ASP A 107 3.94 10.93 -0.31
C ASP A 107 3.94 10.82 1.23
N VAL A 108 3.37 11.81 1.93
CA VAL A 108 3.19 11.81 3.39
C VAL A 108 2.42 10.58 3.87
N ASP A 109 1.38 10.20 3.12
CA ASP A 109 0.52 9.06 3.44
C ASP A 109 0.74 7.85 2.52
N ILE A 110 1.76 7.85 1.65
CA ILE A 110 2.01 6.76 0.71
C ILE A 110 3.48 6.37 0.70
N LYS A 111 3.73 5.09 0.97
CA LYS A 111 5.06 4.47 0.90
C LYS A 111 5.11 3.42 -0.19
N ASN A 112 6.24 3.36 -0.88
CA ASN A 112 6.56 2.32 -1.84
C ASN A 112 7.42 1.26 -1.16
N ILE A 113 7.00 -0.01 -1.26
CA ILE A 113 7.67 -1.14 -0.63
C ILE A 113 8.16 -2.06 -1.73
N THR A 114 9.48 -2.29 -1.79
CA THR A 114 10.11 -3.22 -2.73
C THR A 114 10.80 -4.34 -1.98
N SER A 115 10.23 -5.55 -2.05
CA SER A 115 10.87 -6.77 -1.52
C SER A 115 11.71 -7.41 -2.62
N PHE A 116 12.97 -7.70 -2.32
CA PHE A 116 13.90 -8.33 -3.25
C PHE A 116 14.58 -9.55 -2.65
N VAL A 117 14.88 -10.53 -3.49
CA VAL A 117 15.64 -11.72 -3.15
C VAL A 117 16.74 -11.93 -4.17
N LYS A 118 17.98 -12.05 -3.69
CA LYS A 118 19.17 -12.30 -4.49
C LYS A 118 19.74 -13.68 -4.22
N TRP A 119 20.25 -14.36 -5.25
CA TRP A 119 21.03 -15.58 -5.08
C TRP A 119 22.01 -15.78 -6.23
N ASN A 120 23.07 -16.54 -5.97
CA ASN A 120 24.03 -16.93 -6.99
C ASN A 120 23.63 -18.27 -7.61
N THR A 121 23.66 -18.35 -8.94
CA THR A 121 23.51 -19.61 -9.66
C THR A 121 24.77 -20.47 -9.54
N ILE A 122 24.66 -21.75 -9.88
CA ILE A 122 25.82 -22.67 -9.95
C ILE A 122 26.89 -22.16 -10.94
N SER A 123 26.49 -21.35 -11.93
CA SER A 123 27.40 -20.68 -12.87
C SER A 123 28.03 -19.39 -12.34
N GLY A 124 27.79 -19.02 -11.08
CA GLY A 124 28.35 -17.82 -10.43
C GLY A 124 27.68 -16.50 -10.80
N ASN A 125 26.54 -16.53 -11.52
CA ASN A 125 25.80 -15.32 -11.86
C ASN A 125 24.80 -14.98 -10.75
N GLU A 126 24.74 -13.72 -10.34
CA GLU A 126 23.70 -13.23 -9.44
C GLU A 126 22.37 -13.13 -10.19
N LYS A 127 21.31 -13.68 -9.58
CA LYS A 127 19.92 -13.52 -10.00
C LYS A 127 19.16 -12.79 -8.91
N THR A 128 18.22 -11.94 -9.33
CA THR A 128 17.37 -11.16 -8.43
C THR A 128 15.92 -11.30 -8.87
N ILE A 129 15.02 -11.47 -7.91
CA ILE A 129 13.57 -11.29 -8.07
C ILE A 129 13.15 -10.17 -7.13
N SER A 130 12.30 -9.28 -7.63
CA SER A 130 11.74 -8.19 -6.84
C SER A 130 10.25 -8.04 -7.08
N TYR A 131 9.51 -7.78 -6.02
CA TYR A 131 8.12 -7.35 -6.07
C TYR A 131 8.01 -5.97 -5.44
N THR A 132 7.10 -5.15 -5.96
CA THR A 132 6.85 -3.80 -5.48
C THR A 132 5.37 -3.61 -5.23
N THR A 133 5.02 -2.96 -4.13
CA THR A 133 3.66 -2.55 -3.80
C THR A 133 3.64 -1.16 -3.17
N HIS A 134 2.47 -0.54 -3.13
CA HIS A 134 2.22 0.68 -2.39
C HIS A 134 1.45 0.38 -1.11
N VAL A 135 1.79 1.09 -0.04
CA VAL A 135 1.11 1.03 1.25
C VAL A 135 0.69 2.46 1.59
N SER A 136 -0.60 2.67 1.84
CA SER A 136 -1.16 3.98 2.19
C SER A 136 -1.50 4.07 3.68
N ASN A 137 -1.44 5.25 4.28
CA ASN A 137 -1.86 5.48 5.66
C ASN A 137 -3.37 5.71 5.76
N TRP A 138 -4.19 4.74 5.34
CA TRP A 138 -5.64 4.90 5.28
C TRP A 138 -6.32 5.08 6.65
N MET A 139 -5.63 4.75 7.75
CA MET A 139 -6.12 5.02 9.11
C MET A 139 -5.68 6.37 9.66
N GLN A 140 -4.69 7.03 9.02
CA GLN A 140 -4.21 8.39 9.30
C GLN A 140 -4.12 8.72 10.80
N LYS A 141 -3.43 7.87 11.57
CA LYS A 141 -3.27 7.99 13.04
C LYS A 141 -2.06 8.83 13.46
N GLY A 142 -1.34 9.43 12.52
CA GLY A 142 -0.12 10.19 12.77
C GLY A 142 -0.20 11.60 12.20
N GLY A 143 0.59 12.51 12.75
CA GLY A 143 0.52 13.95 12.44
C GLY A 143 -0.73 14.60 13.04
N GLN A 144 -0.93 15.87 12.70
CA GLN A 144 -2.07 16.67 13.16
C GLN A 144 -3.41 16.01 12.79
N ALA A 145 -3.49 15.21 11.71
CA ALA A 145 -4.70 14.51 11.32
C ALA A 145 -5.08 13.35 12.25
N GLY A 146 -4.07 12.70 12.84
CA GLY A 146 -4.27 11.70 13.87
C GLY A 146 -4.80 12.31 15.16
N ASP A 147 -4.28 13.50 15.50
CA ASP A 147 -4.62 14.24 16.72
C ASP A 147 -5.96 15.00 16.62
N LEU A 148 -6.42 15.29 15.39
CA LEU A 148 -7.72 15.93 15.15
C LEU A 148 -8.84 14.88 15.22
N ASP A 149 -9.70 14.99 16.22
CA ASP A 149 -10.99 14.32 16.27
C ASP A 149 -12.10 15.25 15.74
N VAL A 150 -12.98 14.68 14.93
CA VAL A 150 -14.13 15.38 14.34
C VAL A 150 -15.38 14.58 14.67
N ASN A 151 -16.07 14.99 15.73
CA ASN A 151 -17.29 14.35 16.16
C ASN A 151 -18.48 14.85 15.30
N ILE A 152 -19.22 13.89 14.76
CA ILE A 152 -20.37 14.09 13.87
C ILE A 152 -21.68 13.58 14.47
N ASP A 153 -21.68 13.11 15.71
CA ASP A 153 -22.83 12.44 16.34
C ASP A 153 -24.07 13.35 16.40
N ASN A 154 -23.84 14.66 16.46
CA ASN A 154 -24.89 15.69 16.50
C ASN A 154 -24.93 16.51 15.20
N ALA A 155 -24.27 16.07 14.13
CA ALA A 155 -24.31 16.76 12.85
C ALA A 155 -25.72 16.65 12.26
N LEU A 156 -26.33 17.80 11.94
CA LEU A 156 -27.66 17.84 11.35
C LEU A 156 -27.86 19.07 10.46
N VAL A 157 -28.70 18.92 9.44
CA VAL A 157 -29.10 20.03 8.58
C VAL A 157 -30.16 20.87 9.30
N VAL A 158 -29.86 22.15 9.47
CA VAL A 158 -30.66 23.19 10.14
C VAL A 158 -31.10 24.28 9.16
N ALA A 159 -31.74 25.33 9.70
CA ALA A 159 -32.13 26.52 8.95
C ALA A 159 -33.00 26.22 7.71
N SER A 160 -33.97 25.32 7.89
CA SER A 160 -34.88 24.88 6.82
C SER A 160 -34.16 24.28 5.61
N GLY A 161 -33.10 23.49 5.85
CA GLY A 161 -32.37 22.80 4.78
C GLY A 161 -31.17 23.55 4.23
N THR A 162 -30.83 24.74 4.74
CA THR A 162 -29.80 25.62 4.12
C THR A 162 -28.48 25.68 4.86
N ALA A 163 -28.33 24.92 5.94
CA ALA A 163 -27.09 24.89 6.70
C ALA A 163 -26.88 23.58 7.43
N LEU A 164 -25.62 23.16 7.56
CA LEU A 164 -25.19 22.03 8.39
C LEU A 164 -24.59 22.57 9.69
N SER A 165 -24.93 21.96 10.83
CA SER A 165 -24.45 22.36 12.16
C SER A 165 -24.26 21.13 13.04
N GLY A 166 -23.56 21.29 14.17
CA GLY A 166 -23.40 20.24 15.19
C GLY A 166 -22.15 19.36 15.04
N LEU A 167 -21.24 19.73 14.13
CA LEU A 167 -19.89 19.17 14.07
C LEU A 167 -19.04 19.75 15.19
N LEU A 168 -18.25 18.91 15.86
CA LEU A 168 -17.35 19.32 16.93
C LEU A 168 -15.92 18.92 16.57
N LEU A 169 -15.00 19.88 16.60
CA LEU A 169 -13.57 19.63 16.42
C LEU A 169 -12.91 19.54 17.79
N ASN A 170 -12.03 18.56 17.96
CA ASN A 170 -11.27 18.36 19.18
C ASN A 170 -9.81 18.05 18.85
N ASN A 171 -8.88 18.66 19.58
CA ASN A 171 -7.47 18.32 19.51
C ASN A 171 -7.13 17.36 20.65
N GLU A 172 -7.00 16.08 20.33
CA GLU A 172 -6.63 15.02 21.27
C GLU A 172 -5.11 14.88 21.45
N GLY A 173 -4.33 15.63 20.68
CA GLY A 173 -2.88 15.62 20.71
C GLY A 173 -2.25 16.57 21.72
N ASP A 174 -0.93 16.47 21.84
CA ASP A 174 -0.10 17.32 22.72
C ASP A 174 0.43 18.59 21.99
N GLY A 175 0.26 18.66 20.66
CA GLY A 175 0.70 19.78 19.80
C GLY A 175 -0.44 20.67 19.34
N GLU A 176 -0.11 21.87 18.85
CA GLU A 176 -1.08 22.73 18.16
C GLU A 176 -1.43 22.14 16.78
N ILE A 177 -2.71 22.20 16.41
CA ILE A 177 -3.22 21.81 15.10
C ILE A 177 -3.70 23.06 14.38
N THR A 178 -3.24 23.28 13.15
CA THR A 178 -3.71 24.39 12.30
C THR A 178 -4.43 23.81 11.09
N ILE A 179 -5.70 24.14 10.91
CA ILE A 179 -6.47 23.81 9.71
C ILE A 179 -6.28 24.93 8.70
N THR A 180 -5.80 24.60 7.50
CA THR A 180 -5.43 25.57 6.45
C THR A 180 -6.38 25.55 5.27
N GLU A 181 -6.81 24.36 4.84
CA GLU A 181 -7.76 24.23 3.73
C GLU A 181 -8.87 23.24 4.12
N MET A 182 -10.05 23.43 3.53
CA MET A 182 -11.16 22.50 3.64
C MET A 182 -11.66 22.10 2.25
N THR A 183 -12.23 20.91 2.14
CA THR A 183 -12.96 20.48 0.95
C THR A 183 -14.24 19.84 1.43
N LEU A 184 -15.37 20.28 0.89
CA LEU A 184 -16.67 19.71 1.23
C LEU A 184 -17.32 19.18 -0.05
N GLU A 185 -17.77 17.94 -0.01
CA GLU A 185 -18.50 17.28 -1.10
C GLU A 185 -19.92 16.98 -0.62
N TRP A 186 -20.92 17.38 -1.40
CA TRP A 186 -22.36 17.13 -1.20
C TRP A 186 -23.06 16.89 -2.54
N ASP A 187 -24.21 16.23 -2.53
CA ASP A 187 -24.99 15.90 -3.73
C ASP A 187 -26.18 16.85 -3.94
N SER A 188 -25.88 18.15 -4.10
CA SER A 188 -26.88 19.16 -4.44
C SER A 188 -26.34 20.23 -5.40
N LEU A 189 -27.23 20.99 -6.03
CA LEU A 189 -26.88 22.12 -6.89
C LEU A 189 -26.56 23.40 -6.11
N SER A 190 -26.69 23.37 -4.78
CA SER A 190 -26.38 24.52 -3.93
C SER A 190 -24.89 24.76 -3.87
N SER A 191 -24.51 26.01 -3.65
CA SER A 191 -23.14 26.44 -3.45
C SER A 191 -22.91 26.77 -1.97
N LEU A 192 -21.74 26.41 -1.46
CA LEU A 192 -21.29 26.80 -0.13
C LEU A 192 -21.03 28.31 -0.09
N GLN A 193 -21.54 28.97 0.94
CA GLN A 193 -21.46 30.42 1.13
C GLN A 193 -20.61 30.82 2.32
N LYS A 194 -20.58 30.02 3.39
CA LYS A 194 -19.97 30.43 4.65
C LYS A 194 -19.65 29.25 5.56
N ILE A 195 -18.53 29.31 6.27
CA ILE A 195 -18.19 28.42 7.38
C ILE A 195 -17.85 29.26 8.60
N THR A 196 -18.45 28.92 9.75
CA THR A 196 -18.16 29.55 11.05
C THR A 196 -17.72 28.49 12.05
N ILE A 197 -16.63 28.76 12.78
CA ILE A 197 -16.11 27.92 13.85
C ILE A 197 -15.98 28.78 15.11
N MET A 198 -16.55 28.35 16.24
CA MET A 198 -16.52 29.09 17.52
C MET A 198 -17.01 30.56 17.41
N GLY A 199 -17.98 30.82 16.56
CA GLY A 199 -18.55 32.14 16.28
C GLY A 199 -17.69 33.02 15.38
N GLN A 200 -16.53 32.55 14.93
CA GLN A 200 -15.66 33.23 13.96
C GLN A 200 -15.94 32.70 12.56
N ASP A 201 -16.13 33.62 11.61
CA ASP A 201 -16.25 33.29 10.20
C ASP A 201 -14.86 32.96 9.66
N VAL A 202 -14.58 31.68 9.42
CA VAL A 202 -13.31 31.19 8.85
C VAL A 202 -13.35 31.18 7.32
N PHE A 203 -14.55 31.21 6.74
CA PHE A 203 -14.73 31.33 5.31
C PHE A 203 -16.01 32.08 4.98
N VAL A 204 -15.93 32.99 4.02
CA VAL A 204 -17.07 33.68 3.41
C VAL A 204 -16.85 33.74 1.91
N ALA A 205 -17.76 33.14 1.14
CA ALA A 205 -17.66 33.12 -0.31
C ALA A 205 -17.78 34.54 -0.89
N PRO A 206 -17.09 34.85 -2.00
CA PRO A 206 -17.27 36.11 -2.71
C PRO A 206 -18.72 36.28 -3.15
N THR A 207 -19.26 37.50 -3.03
CA THR A 207 -20.68 37.84 -3.23
C THR A 207 -21.30 37.47 -4.59
N SER A 208 -20.51 37.03 -5.57
CA SER A 208 -20.96 36.68 -6.92
C SER A 208 -20.87 35.19 -7.27
N SER A 209 -20.21 34.37 -6.45
CA SER A 209 -20.01 32.93 -6.71
C SER A 209 -19.76 32.20 -5.40
N GLY A 210 -20.69 31.31 -5.01
CA GLY A 210 -20.42 30.34 -3.96
C GLY A 210 -19.39 29.30 -4.42
N VAL A 211 -18.95 28.45 -3.50
CA VAL A 211 -18.04 27.34 -3.80
C VAL A 211 -18.86 26.10 -4.15
N HIS A 212 -18.50 25.40 -5.22
CA HIS A 212 -19.20 24.18 -5.62
C HIS A 212 -18.70 22.96 -4.86
N SER A 213 -19.51 21.91 -4.85
CA SER A 213 -19.16 20.62 -4.25
C SER A 213 -17.82 20.09 -4.78
N GLY A 214 -16.92 19.73 -3.86
CA GLY A 214 -15.59 19.17 -4.15
C GLY A 214 -14.50 20.18 -4.50
N GLU A 215 -14.79 21.47 -4.55
CA GLU A 215 -13.76 22.50 -4.71
C GLU A 215 -12.99 22.72 -3.40
N VAL A 216 -11.68 23.00 -3.53
CA VAL A 216 -10.83 23.31 -2.39
C VAL A 216 -11.13 24.73 -1.90
N ILE A 217 -11.36 24.86 -0.60
CA ILE A 217 -11.68 26.08 0.11
C ILE A 217 -10.45 26.48 0.92
N ASP A 218 -9.85 27.62 0.55
CA ASP A 218 -8.85 28.31 1.37
C ASP A 218 -9.58 29.02 2.51
N ILE A 219 -9.30 28.63 3.76
CA ILE A 219 -9.94 29.21 4.94
C ILE A 219 -8.97 30.16 5.64
N ASP A 220 -9.48 31.07 6.45
CA ASP A 220 -8.64 31.74 7.44
C ASP A 220 -8.16 30.68 8.45
N ASP A 221 -6.84 30.47 8.49
CA ASP A 221 -6.20 29.43 9.31
C ASP A 221 -6.80 29.34 10.71
N TYR A 222 -7.30 28.16 11.06
CA TYR A 222 -7.93 27.92 12.36
C TYR A 222 -7.05 27.05 13.24
N GLN A 223 -6.64 27.60 14.39
CA GLN A 223 -5.73 26.95 15.33
C GLN A 223 -6.50 26.29 16.49
N LEU A 224 -6.22 25.01 16.72
CA LEU A 224 -6.67 24.25 17.88
C LEU A 224 -5.48 23.98 18.80
N ASN A 225 -5.55 24.55 20.00
CA ASN A 225 -4.55 24.28 21.04
C ASN A 225 -4.67 22.83 21.56
N PRO A 226 -3.59 22.23 22.08
CA PRO A 226 -3.66 20.89 22.66
C PRO A 226 -4.55 20.87 23.91
N VAL A 227 -5.32 19.79 24.08
CA VAL A 227 -6.26 19.61 25.21
C VAL A 227 -7.23 20.79 25.31
N SER A 228 -7.68 21.32 24.16
CA SER A 228 -8.61 22.45 24.11
C SER A 228 -10.05 22.04 24.44
N GLU A 229 -10.89 23.04 24.69
CA GLU A 229 -12.34 22.84 24.73
C GLU A 229 -12.84 22.42 23.34
N LEU A 230 -13.96 21.70 23.27
CA LEU A 230 -14.57 21.33 22.00
C LEU A 230 -14.86 22.59 21.16
N HIS A 231 -14.40 22.60 19.91
CA HIS A 231 -14.57 23.69 18.97
C HIS A 231 -15.73 23.37 18.01
N PRO A 232 -16.98 23.83 18.28
CA PRO A 232 -18.09 23.65 17.35
C PRO A 232 -17.85 24.36 16.02
N ILE A 233 -18.17 23.67 14.93
CA ILE A 233 -18.48 24.31 13.65
C ILE A 233 -19.95 24.72 13.74
N ASP A 234 -20.18 25.99 14.07
CA ASP A 234 -21.52 26.52 14.35
C ASP A 234 -22.42 26.41 13.13
N ILE A 235 -21.91 26.79 11.97
CA ILE A 235 -22.68 26.77 10.74
C ILE A 235 -21.79 26.59 9.50
N VAL A 236 -22.20 25.65 8.66
CA VAL A 236 -21.77 25.50 7.27
C VAL A 236 -22.98 25.87 6.42
N ARG A 237 -22.96 27.04 5.78
CA ARG A 237 -24.15 27.62 5.14
C ARG A 237 -24.09 27.51 3.62
N PHE A 238 -25.21 27.15 3.03
CA PHE A 238 -25.42 27.04 1.58
C PHE A 238 -26.40 28.12 1.09
N ASP A 239 -26.42 28.35 -0.22
CA ASP A 239 -27.37 29.27 -0.88
C ASP A 239 -28.74 28.64 -1.18
N GLY A 240 -28.83 27.31 -1.12
CA GLY A 240 -30.03 26.54 -1.40
C GLY A 240 -30.22 25.38 -0.43
N ASP A 241 -31.19 24.53 -0.75
CA ASP A 241 -31.56 23.37 0.05
C ASP A 241 -30.58 22.22 -0.16
N VAL A 242 -30.08 21.68 0.95
CA VAL A 242 -29.17 20.54 1.06
C VAL A 242 -29.76 19.46 1.97
N SER A 243 -31.07 19.47 2.22
CA SER A 243 -31.74 18.39 2.96
C SER A 243 -31.69 17.07 2.20
N ASP A 244 -31.66 15.98 2.97
CA ASP A 244 -31.50 14.60 2.50
C ASP A 244 -30.21 14.37 1.70
N THR A 245 -29.11 15.07 2.06
CA THR A 245 -27.81 14.89 1.39
C THR A 245 -26.73 14.42 2.34
N ASP A 246 -25.90 13.49 1.86
CA ASP A 246 -24.69 13.09 2.57
C ASP A 246 -23.56 14.08 2.29
N PHE A 247 -22.73 14.33 3.29
CA PHE A 247 -21.58 15.22 3.16
C PHE A 247 -20.28 14.46 3.41
N THR A 248 -19.26 14.75 2.60
CA THR A 248 -17.87 14.38 2.91
C THR A 248 -17.06 15.64 3.16
N ALA A 249 -16.59 15.82 4.39
CA ALA A 249 -15.70 16.91 4.76
C ALA A 249 -14.26 16.40 4.79
N ARG A 250 -13.34 17.13 4.16
CA ARG A 250 -11.89 16.92 4.26
C ARG A 250 -11.23 18.18 4.80
N PHE A 251 -10.39 18.03 5.81
CA PHE A 251 -9.61 19.09 6.42
C PHE A 251 -8.15 18.86 6.08
N LYS A 252 -7.45 19.88 5.57
CA LYS A 252 -6.01 19.84 5.36
C LYS A 252 -5.35 20.65 6.46
N LEU A 253 -4.27 20.08 7.00
CA LEU A 253 -3.58 20.62 8.15
C LEU A 253 -2.23 21.21 7.74
N GLU A 254 -1.65 22.05 8.60
CA GLU A 254 -0.39 22.74 8.32
C GLU A 254 0.78 21.77 8.09
N ASP A 255 0.77 20.61 8.74
CA ASP A 255 1.77 19.56 8.52
C ASP A 255 1.59 18.80 7.19
N GLY A 256 0.57 19.16 6.40
CA GLY A 256 0.24 18.58 5.11
C GLY A 256 -0.61 17.30 5.21
N THR A 257 -0.90 16.81 6.41
CA THR A 257 -1.83 15.69 6.61
C THR A 257 -3.28 16.14 6.36
N MET A 258 -4.16 15.18 6.10
CA MET A 258 -5.58 15.46 5.87
C MET A 258 -6.46 14.69 6.87
N LYS A 259 -7.65 15.15 7.20
CA LYS A 259 -8.64 14.38 7.97
C LYS A 259 -9.93 14.35 7.16
N SER A 260 -10.46 13.16 6.92
CA SER A 260 -11.71 13.00 6.17
C SER A 260 -12.81 12.44 7.06
N VAL A 261 -14.02 12.97 6.89
CA VAL A 261 -15.19 12.63 7.70
C VAL A 261 -16.40 12.54 6.79
N TYR A 262 -17.21 11.51 6.98
CA TYR A 262 -18.45 11.29 6.24
C TYR A 262 -19.64 11.48 7.16
N ILE A 263 -20.52 12.39 6.79
CA ILE A 263 -21.67 12.83 7.57
C ILE A 263 -22.90 12.33 6.84
N VAL A 264 -23.67 11.49 7.52
CA VAL A 264 -24.91 10.91 7.01
C VAL A 264 -26.07 11.66 7.65
N GLU A 265 -27.02 12.09 6.82
CA GLU A 265 -28.29 12.67 7.28
C GLU A 265 -29.36 11.60 7.55
#